data_AF-C0DZ47-F1
#
_entry.id   AF-C0DZ47-F1
#
_cell.length_a   1.000
_cell.length_b   1.000
_cell.length_c   1.000
_cell.angle_alpha   90.00
_cell.angle_beta   90.00
_cell.angle_gamma   90.00
#
_symmetry.space_group_name_H-M   'P 1'
#
loop_
_entity.id
_entity.type
_entity.pdbx_description
1 polymer ?
#
loop_
_entity_poly.entity_id
_entity_poly.type
_entity_poly.pdbx_seq_one_letter_code
_entity_poly.pdbx_strand_id
1 'polypeptide(L)'
;MKSILPVVEGGVIGFNSCTDGTKEYILAFCEKHPQFTSVEYPYDVIPGNDIRYKEDCLDLNTRLDNYYNFVWGKLPKNKWIIKVDGDHIWHTTKTIELCKLPIRKKDCVILNRINLHCHDGKCYIHKARPFAEGGDSWIIYNRNIHFEFWRGWINDQFSAYEVLHLPKKERKRILAPLTNWHFPHIKNQRSFNPTEWMLMQDFDFQKYFREHNMQDRVADEMLDEEFILRSFNNFNLQGNQLLP
;
A
#
# COMPACT_ATOMS: atom_id res chain seq x y z
N MET A 1 5.24 8.90 -3.49
CA MET A 1 4.39 9.67 -4.44
C MET A 1 5.01 9.84 -5.82
N LYS A 2 6.30 10.22 -5.96
CA LYS A 2 6.92 10.45 -7.28
C LYS A 2 6.88 9.25 -8.24
N SER A 3 6.94 8.02 -7.72
CA SER A 3 6.91 6.78 -8.50
C SER A 3 5.56 6.45 -9.14
N ILE A 4 4.44 6.92 -8.59
CA ILE A 4 3.10 6.68 -9.16
C ILE A 4 2.63 7.81 -10.07
N LEU A 5 3.19 9.02 -9.91
CA LEU A 5 2.84 10.21 -10.68
C LEU A 5 2.74 9.99 -12.21
N PRO A 6 3.71 9.33 -12.88
CA PRO A 6 3.62 9.10 -14.33
C PRO A 6 2.59 8.05 -14.76
N VAL A 7 1.95 7.37 -13.81
CA VAL A 7 1.08 6.21 -14.07
C VAL A 7 -0.41 6.55 -13.97
N VAL A 8 -0.77 7.59 -13.20
CA VAL A 8 -2.17 7.92 -12.90
C VAL A 8 -2.58 9.27 -13.49
N GLU A 9 -3.85 9.39 -13.89
CA GLU A 9 -4.44 10.65 -14.38
C GLU A 9 -4.57 11.71 -13.28
N GLY A 10 -4.55 11.28 -12.01
CA GLY A 10 -4.77 12.11 -10.83
C GLY A 10 -5.07 11.24 -9.61
N GLY A 11 -5.46 11.86 -8.50
CA GLY A 11 -5.78 11.11 -7.29
C GLY A 11 -6.25 11.95 -6.13
N VAL A 12 -6.69 11.27 -5.07
CA VAL A 12 -6.99 11.90 -3.78
C VAL A 12 -5.97 11.40 -2.78
N ILE A 13 -5.35 12.32 -2.05
CA ILE A 13 -4.42 12.02 -0.96
C ILE A 13 -5.13 12.36 0.34
N GLY A 14 -5.64 11.32 1.01
CA GLY A 14 -6.18 11.44 2.36
C GLY A 14 -5.06 11.50 3.39
N PHE A 15 -5.21 12.37 4.39
CA PHE A 15 -4.33 12.42 5.56
C PHE A 15 -5.10 12.91 6.79
N ASN A 16 -4.57 12.63 7.98
CA ASN A 16 -5.12 13.07 9.25
C ASN A 16 -3.98 13.29 10.25
N SER A 17 -4.14 14.28 11.14
CA SER A 17 -3.33 14.41 12.37
C SER A 17 -1.81 14.39 12.17
N CYS A 18 -1.31 14.88 11.03
CA CYS A 18 0.12 14.87 10.71
C CYS A 18 0.87 15.93 11.53
N THR A 19 1.97 15.55 12.17
CA THR A 19 2.80 16.46 13.00
C THR A 19 4.27 16.49 12.57
N ASP A 20 4.62 15.83 11.46
CA ASP A 20 5.99 15.55 11.02
C ASP A 20 6.37 16.25 9.70
N GLY A 21 5.60 17.24 9.26
CA GLY A 21 5.78 17.91 7.96
C GLY A 21 5.03 17.24 6.80
N THR A 22 4.38 16.08 7.03
CA THR A 22 3.63 15.37 5.98
C THR A 22 2.49 16.21 5.40
N LYS A 23 1.80 17.00 6.23
CA LYS A 23 0.71 17.89 5.77
C LYS A 23 1.22 18.90 4.77
N GLU A 24 2.28 19.62 5.12
CA GLU A 24 2.91 20.65 4.29
C GLU A 24 3.41 20.05 2.98
N TYR A 25 4.02 18.86 3.04
CA TYR A 25 4.47 18.14 1.85
C TYR A 25 3.30 17.77 0.92
N ILE A 26 2.20 17.23 1.46
CA ILE A 26 1.02 16.86 0.66
C ILE A 26 0.40 18.10 0.01
N LEU A 27 0.26 19.20 0.75
CA LEU A 27 -0.31 20.45 0.23
C LEU A 27 0.55 21.01 -0.92
N ALA A 28 1.86 21.15 -0.71
CA ALA A 28 2.78 21.62 -1.75
C ALA A 28 2.82 20.67 -2.96
N PHE A 29 2.66 19.36 -2.74
CA PHE A 29 2.63 18.38 -3.83
C PHE A 29 1.37 18.57 -4.69
N CYS A 30 0.20 18.75 -4.07
CA CYS A 30 -1.05 19.01 -4.78
C CYS A 30 -1.06 20.37 -5.48
N GLU A 31 -0.39 21.39 -4.92
CA GLU A 31 -0.21 22.68 -5.59
C GLU A 31 0.61 22.53 -6.88
N LYS A 32 1.70 21.76 -6.84
CA LYS A 32 2.56 21.47 -8.00
C LYS A 32 1.91 20.51 -9.00
N HIS A 33 1.01 19.65 -8.54
CA HIS A 33 0.35 18.61 -9.31
C HIS A 33 -1.18 18.72 -9.17
N PRO A 34 -1.82 19.67 -9.88
CA PRO A 34 -3.24 20.01 -9.70
C PRO A 34 -4.22 18.88 -10.06
N GLN A 35 -3.74 17.81 -10.70
CA GLN A 35 -4.53 16.60 -10.89
C GLN A 35 -4.73 15.77 -9.60
N PHE A 36 -4.02 16.11 -8.52
CA PHE A 36 -4.20 15.52 -7.19
C PHE A 36 -4.94 16.48 -6.26
N THR A 37 -5.84 15.91 -5.46
CA THR A 37 -6.56 16.65 -4.42
C THR A 37 -6.12 16.17 -3.05
N SER A 38 -5.63 17.09 -2.22
CA SER A 38 -5.34 16.86 -0.81
C SER A 38 -6.64 16.91 -0.01
N VAL A 39 -6.84 15.96 0.89
CA VAL A 39 -8.05 15.85 1.70
C VAL A 39 -7.67 15.55 3.14
N GLU A 40 -7.78 16.56 4.00
CA GLU A 40 -7.59 16.42 5.44
C GLU A 40 -8.87 15.85 6.06
N TYR A 41 -8.73 14.76 6.79
CA TYR A 41 -9.81 14.22 7.60
C TYR A 41 -9.83 14.95 8.95
N PRO A 42 -10.97 15.51 9.38
CA PRO A 42 -11.01 16.43 10.52
C PRO A 42 -10.99 15.74 11.90
N TYR A 43 -10.70 14.43 11.95
CA TYR A 43 -10.71 13.62 13.16
C TYR A 43 -9.45 12.77 13.26
N ASP A 44 -9.06 12.45 14.50
CA ASP A 44 -7.97 11.52 14.77
C ASP A 44 -8.40 10.08 14.49
N VAL A 45 -7.68 9.42 13.59
CA VAL A 45 -7.99 8.05 13.18
C VAL A 45 -7.24 7.06 14.07
N ILE A 46 -7.96 6.09 14.62
CA ILE A 46 -7.40 4.98 15.38
C ILE A 46 -6.72 4.00 14.40
N PRO A 47 -5.43 3.67 14.58
CA PRO A 47 -4.73 2.73 13.71
C PRO A 47 -5.36 1.34 13.73
N GLY A 48 -5.22 0.59 12.63
CA GLY A 48 -5.64 -0.81 12.57
C GLY A 48 -5.00 -1.66 13.68
N ASN A 49 -5.76 -2.60 14.21
CA ASN A 49 -5.42 -3.52 15.30
C ASN A 49 -5.17 -2.86 16.67
N ASP A 50 -5.51 -1.58 16.84
CA ASP A 50 -5.44 -0.89 18.11
C ASP A 50 -6.44 -1.45 19.14
N ILE A 51 -6.04 -1.52 20.40
CA ILE A 51 -6.83 -2.09 21.49
C ILE A 51 -8.14 -1.35 21.75
N ARG A 52 -8.21 -0.05 21.44
CA ARG A 52 -9.42 0.79 21.57
C ARG A 52 -10.59 0.24 20.78
N TYR A 53 -10.33 -0.51 19.70
CA TYR A 53 -11.39 -1.19 18.95
C TYR A 53 -12.10 -2.30 19.73
N LYS A 54 -11.65 -2.67 20.94
CA LYS A 54 -12.37 -3.56 21.85
C LYS A 54 -13.52 -2.89 22.58
N GLU A 55 -13.55 -1.56 22.65
CA GLU A 55 -14.60 -0.80 23.31
C GLU A 55 -15.93 -0.92 22.55
N ASP A 56 -17.05 -1.09 23.25
CA ASP A 56 -18.36 -1.28 22.62
C ASP A 56 -18.96 0.02 22.08
N CYS A 57 -18.54 1.16 22.63
CA CYS A 57 -18.99 2.49 22.21
C CYS A 57 -17.80 3.31 21.74
N LEU A 58 -17.48 3.20 20.45
CA LEU A 58 -16.42 3.97 19.81
C LEU A 58 -17.02 5.05 18.90
N ASP A 59 -16.45 6.25 18.92
CA ASP A 59 -16.82 7.28 17.95
C ASP A 59 -16.56 6.77 16.53
N LEU A 60 -17.58 6.86 15.67
CA LEU A 60 -17.47 6.42 14.29
C LEU A 60 -16.44 7.23 13.52
N ASN A 61 -16.26 8.51 13.86
CA ASN A 61 -15.32 9.38 13.18
C ASN A 61 -13.85 9.01 13.44
N THR A 62 -13.56 8.24 14.49
CA THR A 62 -12.19 7.81 14.78
C THR A 62 -11.87 6.47 14.14
N ARG A 63 -12.83 5.81 13.47
CA ARG A 63 -12.64 4.49 12.87
C ARG A 63 -11.99 4.55 11.49
N LEU A 64 -11.16 3.55 11.20
CA LEU A 64 -10.43 3.46 9.95
C LEU A 64 -11.35 3.33 8.72
N ASP A 65 -12.43 2.54 8.80
CA ASP A 65 -13.39 2.41 7.69
C ASP A 65 -14.07 3.74 7.34
N ASN A 66 -14.40 4.57 8.33
CA ASN A 66 -14.96 5.90 8.12
C ASN A 66 -13.97 6.85 7.45
N TYR A 67 -12.70 6.83 7.88
CA TYR A 67 -11.63 7.56 7.21
C TYR A 67 -11.49 7.16 5.73
N TYR A 68 -11.42 5.86 5.46
CA TYR A 68 -11.33 5.35 4.09
C TYR A 68 -12.55 5.74 3.25
N ASN A 69 -13.76 5.61 3.78
CA ASN A 69 -14.98 6.03 3.08
C ASN A 69 -15.04 7.53 2.82
N PHE A 70 -14.54 8.36 3.75
CA PHE A 70 -14.45 9.81 3.57
C PHE A 70 -13.54 10.19 2.40
N VAL A 71 -12.32 9.63 2.36
CA VAL A 71 -11.36 9.83 1.28
C VAL A 71 -11.91 9.28 -0.03
N TRP A 72 -12.49 8.07 0.01
CA TRP A 72 -13.10 7.41 -1.15
C TRP A 72 -14.25 8.22 -1.76
N GLY A 73 -15.01 8.92 -0.93
CA GLY A 73 -16.10 9.80 -1.35
C GLY A 73 -15.66 10.95 -2.27
N LYS A 74 -14.38 11.34 -2.20
CA LYS A 74 -13.79 12.41 -3.02
C LYS A 74 -13.25 11.93 -4.37
N LEU A 75 -13.07 10.61 -4.54
CA LEU A 75 -12.59 10.05 -5.81
C LEU A 75 -13.66 10.12 -6.91
N PRO A 76 -13.24 10.32 -8.18
CA PRO A 76 -14.18 10.31 -9.31
C PRO A 76 -14.88 8.96 -9.42
N LYS A 77 -16.20 9.00 -9.64
CA LYS A 77 -17.01 7.80 -9.89
C LYS A 77 -16.78 7.30 -11.32
N ASN A 78 -17.03 6.01 -11.55
CA ASN A 78 -16.92 5.39 -12.87
C ASN A 78 -15.50 5.45 -13.49
N LYS A 79 -14.47 5.48 -12.64
CA LYS A 79 -13.06 5.42 -13.01
C LYS A 79 -12.37 4.22 -12.37
N TRP A 80 -11.29 3.75 -12.96
CA TRP A 80 -10.39 2.77 -12.33
C TRP A 80 -9.55 3.46 -11.26
N ILE A 81 -9.41 2.83 -10.11
CA ILE A 81 -8.69 3.35 -8.94
C ILE A 81 -7.65 2.32 -8.53
N ILE A 82 -6.45 2.80 -8.26
CA ILE A 82 -5.36 2.05 -7.61
C ILE A 82 -5.20 2.58 -6.18
N LYS A 83 -5.18 1.68 -5.19
CA LYS A 83 -4.79 2.04 -3.81
C LYS A 83 -3.26 2.02 -3.70
N VAL A 84 -2.68 3.09 -3.16
CA VAL A 84 -1.24 3.24 -2.98
C VAL A 84 -0.97 3.66 -1.53
N ASP A 85 -0.10 2.91 -0.85
CA ASP A 85 0.35 3.26 0.49
C ASP A 85 1.68 4.06 0.41
N GLY A 86 1.94 4.91 1.41
CA GLY A 86 3.13 5.76 1.46
C GLY A 86 4.47 5.04 1.64
N ASP A 87 4.45 3.75 2.03
CA ASP A 87 5.61 2.88 2.24
C ASP A 87 5.93 1.99 1.03
N HIS A 88 5.40 2.32 -0.16
CA HIS A 88 5.66 1.59 -1.40
C HIS A 88 6.42 2.44 -2.42
N ILE A 89 7.30 1.79 -3.18
CA ILE A 89 7.90 2.35 -4.39
C ILE A 89 7.43 1.51 -5.58
N TRP A 90 6.86 2.17 -6.59
CA TRP A 90 6.31 1.54 -7.79
C TRP A 90 7.31 1.60 -8.94
N HIS A 91 7.48 0.48 -9.64
CA HIS A 91 8.21 0.45 -10.90
C HIS A 91 7.33 1.02 -12.02
N THR A 92 7.65 2.21 -12.52
CA THR A 92 6.81 2.98 -13.45
C THR A 92 6.33 2.16 -14.66
N THR A 93 7.25 1.61 -15.46
CA THR A 93 6.91 0.91 -16.70
C THR A 93 6.00 -0.30 -16.46
N LYS A 94 6.35 -1.15 -15.48
CA LYS A 94 5.52 -2.29 -15.11
C LYS A 94 4.16 -1.88 -14.56
N THR A 95 4.09 -0.79 -13.81
CA THR A 95 2.81 -0.31 -13.25
C THR A 95 1.90 0.24 -14.36
N ILE A 96 2.45 0.82 -15.44
CA ILE A 96 1.68 1.19 -16.63
C ILE A 96 1.08 -0.06 -17.30
N GLU A 97 1.85 -1.14 -17.46
CA GLU A 97 1.33 -2.40 -18.01
C GLU A 97 0.29 -3.06 -17.10
N LEU A 98 0.50 -3.00 -15.78
CA LEU A 98 -0.44 -3.45 -14.76
C LEU A 98 -1.83 -2.79 -14.90
N CYS A 99 -1.86 -1.49 -15.19
CA CYS A 99 -3.10 -0.74 -15.38
C CYS A 99 -3.90 -1.18 -16.61
N LYS A 100 -3.31 -1.96 -17.53
CA LYS A 100 -4.00 -2.54 -18.71
C LYS A 100 -4.62 -3.90 -18.45
N LEU A 101 -4.34 -4.55 -17.31
CA LEU A 101 -4.86 -5.90 -17.00
C LEU A 101 -6.39 -5.98 -16.81
N PRO A 102 -7.09 -5.01 -16.19
CA PRO A 102 -8.53 -5.11 -16.03
C PRO A 102 -9.23 -4.98 -17.40
N ILE A 103 -10.01 -5.98 -17.80
CA ILE A 103 -10.74 -5.98 -19.08
C ILE A 103 -12.19 -5.54 -18.86
N ARG A 104 -12.81 -6.02 -17.78
CA ARG A 104 -14.22 -5.77 -17.46
C ARG A 104 -14.28 -4.86 -16.23
N LYS A 105 -15.24 -3.94 -16.19
CA LYS A 105 -15.49 -3.05 -15.02
C LYS A 105 -15.78 -3.77 -13.70
N LYS A 106 -15.93 -5.10 -13.72
CA LYS A 106 -16.09 -5.94 -12.54
C LYS A 106 -14.79 -6.63 -12.12
N ASP A 107 -13.74 -6.61 -12.93
CA ASP A 107 -12.47 -7.23 -12.56
C ASP A 107 -11.83 -6.50 -11.37
N CYS A 108 -11.09 -7.26 -10.57
CA CYS A 108 -10.29 -6.73 -9.48
C CYS A 108 -8.89 -7.30 -9.62
N VAL A 109 -7.92 -6.41 -9.84
CA VAL A 109 -6.52 -6.79 -9.88
C VAL A 109 -6.00 -6.70 -8.45
N ILE A 110 -5.51 -7.82 -7.92
CA ILE A 110 -4.86 -7.88 -6.61
C ILE A 110 -3.38 -7.64 -6.85
N LEU A 111 -2.85 -6.57 -6.25
CA LEU A 111 -1.46 -6.18 -6.43
C LEU A 111 -0.60 -7.01 -5.49
N ASN A 112 0.42 -7.63 -6.06
CA ASN A 112 1.48 -8.29 -5.30
C ASN A 112 2.50 -7.24 -4.86
N ARG A 113 3.17 -7.49 -3.73
CA ARG A 113 4.28 -6.70 -3.22
C ARG A 113 5.34 -7.60 -2.62
N ILE A 114 6.59 -7.16 -2.67
CA ILE A 114 7.71 -7.77 -1.96
C ILE A 114 8.02 -6.93 -0.73
N ASN A 115 8.16 -7.58 0.43
CA ASN A 115 8.42 -6.92 1.71
C ASN A 115 9.93 -6.84 1.94
N LEU A 116 10.46 -5.63 1.88
CA LEU A 116 11.88 -5.35 1.92
C LEU A 116 12.24 -4.40 3.06
N HIS A 117 13.50 -4.49 3.49
CA HIS A 117 14.13 -3.52 4.37
C HIS A 117 15.52 -3.22 3.83
N CYS A 118 15.94 -1.97 3.86
CA CYS A 118 17.27 -1.57 3.40
C CYS A 118 17.99 -0.85 4.53
N HIS A 119 19.21 -1.27 4.82
CA HIS A 119 20.05 -0.70 5.86
C HIS A 119 21.53 -0.93 5.54
N ASP A 120 22.36 0.09 5.75
CA ASP A 120 23.81 0.06 5.48
C ASP A 120 24.19 -0.49 4.10
N GLY A 121 23.46 -0.03 3.07
CA GLY A 121 23.72 -0.42 1.68
C GLY A 121 23.37 -1.87 1.37
N LYS A 122 22.62 -2.56 2.23
CA LYS A 122 22.18 -3.95 2.03
C LYS A 122 20.67 -4.03 1.93
N CYS A 123 20.19 -4.95 1.09
CA CYS A 123 18.78 -5.28 0.99
C CYS A 123 18.45 -6.55 1.78
N TYR A 124 17.36 -6.50 2.54
CA TYR A 124 16.85 -7.58 3.34
C TYR A 124 15.42 -7.90 2.92
N ILE A 125 15.07 -9.18 2.97
CA ILE A 125 13.72 -9.70 2.70
C ILE A 125 13.14 -10.34 3.95
N HIS A 126 11.84 -10.17 4.15
CA HIS A 126 11.15 -10.76 5.28
C HIS A 126 11.07 -12.29 5.14
N LYS A 127 11.55 -13.04 6.14
CA LYS A 127 11.64 -14.51 6.11
C LYS A 127 10.29 -15.21 5.95
N ALA A 128 9.33 -14.88 6.81
CA ALA A 128 8.02 -15.53 6.84
C ALA A 128 7.01 -14.97 5.82
N ARG A 129 7.18 -13.72 5.40
CA ARG A 129 6.23 -13.00 4.51
C ARG A 129 7.00 -12.23 3.45
N PRO A 130 7.80 -12.89 2.59
CA PRO A 130 8.60 -12.21 1.58
C PRO A 130 7.73 -11.51 0.54
N PHE A 131 6.61 -12.13 0.15
CA PHE A 131 5.61 -11.57 -0.76
C PHE A 131 4.24 -11.51 -0.11
N ALA A 132 3.36 -10.62 -0.58
CA ALA A 132 2.00 -10.52 -0.07
C ALA A 132 0.98 -10.22 -1.18
N GLU A 133 -0.06 -11.06 -1.24
CA GLU A 133 -1.21 -10.95 -2.17
C GLU A 133 -2.55 -10.86 -1.39
N GLY A 134 -2.50 -10.21 -0.23
CA GLY A 134 -3.56 -10.27 0.81
C GLY A 134 -4.85 -9.52 0.50
N GLY A 135 -4.97 -8.83 -0.64
CA GLY A 135 -6.20 -8.13 -1.02
C GLY A 135 -6.40 -6.73 -0.45
N ASP A 136 -5.39 -6.18 0.23
CA ASP A 136 -5.36 -4.78 0.70
C ASP A 136 -4.69 -3.80 -0.29
N SER A 137 -4.17 -4.31 -1.41
CA SER A 137 -3.67 -3.51 -2.53
C SER A 137 -4.30 -3.99 -3.82
N TRP A 138 -4.97 -3.10 -4.54
CA TRP A 138 -5.78 -3.47 -5.69
C TRP A 138 -5.94 -2.35 -6.72
N ILE A 139 -6.32 -2.76 -7.93
CA ILE A 139 -6.95 -1.90 -8.93
C ILE A 139 -8.41 -2.34 -9.09
N ILE A 140 -9.35 -1.42 -8.88
CA ILE A 140 -10.78 -1.68 -9.02
C ILE A 140 -11.51 -0.52 -9.70
N TYR A 141 -12.64 -0.83 -10.33
CA TYR A 141 -13.53 0.19 -10.85
C TYR A 141 -14.38 0.80 -9.72
N ASN A 142 -14.38 2.13 -9.60
CA ASN A 142 -15.13 2.87 -8.59
C ASN A 142 -16.63 2.91 -8.91
N ARG A 143 -17.31 1.80 -8.57
CA ARG A 143 -18.75 1.64 -8.61
C ARG A 143 -19.19 0.82 -7.41
N ASN A 144 -20.07 1.37 -6.59
CA ASN A 144 -20.64 0.73 -5.41
C ASN A 144 -19.56 0.14 -4.48
N ILE A 145 -18.51 0.91 -4.20
CA ILE A 145 -17.44 0.55 -3.26
C ILE A 145 -17.74 1.23 -1.93
N HIS A 146 -17.67 0.44 -0.86
CA HIS A 146 -17.79 0.90 0.51
C HIS A 146 -16.90 0.03 1.40
N PHE A 147 -16.17 0.66 2.31
CA PHE A 147 -15.40 -0.04 3.34
C PHE A 147 -16.29 -0.29 4.55
N GLU A 148 -16.17 -1.47 5.14
CA GLU A 148 -16.85 -1.84 6.38
C GLU A 148 -15.81 -2.06 7.48
N PHE A 149 -16.21 -1.85 8.73
CA PHE A 149 -15.37 -2.19 9.86
C PHE A 149 -15.48 -3.66 10.21
N TRP A 150 -14.33 -4.27 10.46
CA TRP A 150 -14.27 -5.60 11.03
C TRP A 150 -13.40 -5.59 12.28
N ARG A 151 -13.86 -6.28 13.33
CA ARG A 151 -13.06 -6.61 14.52
C ARG A 151 -13.30 -8.06 14.94
N GLY A 152 -12.28 -8.71 15.49
CA GLY A 152 -12.38 -10.09 15.93
C GLY A 152 -11.08 -10.64 16.49
N TRP A 153 -11.07 -11.95 16.73
CA TRP A 153 -9.89 -12.67 17.18
C TRP A 153 -9.39 -13.60 16.07
N ILE A 154 -8.10 -13.52 15.75
CA ILE A 154 -7.42 -14.39 14.78
C ILE A 154 -6.23 -15.01 15.50
N ASN A 155 -6.23 -16.33 15.67
CA ASN A 155 -5.18 -17.06 16.39
C ASN A 155 -4.87 -16.43 17.78
N ASP A 156 -5.90 -16.20 18.57
CA ASP A 156 -5.84 -15.57 19.91
C ASP A 156 -5.29 -14.13 19.94
N GLN A 157 -5.08 -13.51 18.78
CA GLN A 157 -4.72 -12.11 18.65
C GLN A 157 -5.94 -11.29 18.24
N PHE A 158 -6.25 -10.25 19.03
CA PHE A 158 -7.27 -9.28 18.64
C PHE A 158 -6.82 -8.53 17.38
N SER A 159 -7.72 -8.41 16.42
CA SER A 159 -7.50 -7.74 15.15
C SER A 159 -8.70 -6.85 14.81
N ALA A 160 -8.45 -5.69 14.23
CA ALA A 160 -9.48 -4.75 13.82
C ALA A 160 -8.99 -3.90 12.65
N TYR A 161 -9.77 -3.77 11.58
CA TYR A 161 -9.36 -3.07 10.37
C TYR A 161 -10.57 -2.75 9.49
N GLU A 162 -10.35 -1.86 8.51
CA GLU A 162 -11.23 -1.63 7.39
C GLU A 162 -11.20 -2.83 6.43
N VAL A 163 -12.38 -3.25 5.98
CA VAL A 163 -12.54 -4.34 5.02
C VAL A 163 -13.25 -3.80 3.81
N LEU A 164 -12.64 -3.98 2.64
CA LEU A 164 -13.35 -3.86 1.39
C LEU A 164 -13.90 -5.21 0.97
N HIS A 165 -15.21 -5.42 1.14
CA HIS A 165 -15.88 -6.61 0.65
C HIS A 165 -16.01 -6.55 -0.87
N LEU A 166 -15.06 -7.17 -1.56
CA LEU A 166 -15.16 -7.37 -3.01
C LEU A 166 -16.23 -8.43 -3.31
N PRO A 167 -17.24 -8.16 -4.17
CA PRO A 167 -18.28 -9.13 -4.49
C PRO A 167 -17.69 -10.41 -5.10
N LYS A 168 -17.65 -11.50 -4.32
CA LYS A 168 -17.00 -12.78 -4.69
C LYS A 168 -17.57 -13.41 -5.97
N LYS A 169 -18.84 -13.17 -6.30
CA LYS A 169 -19.52 -13.74 -7.47
C LYS A 169 -19.38 -12.90 -8.74
N GLU A 170 -19.19 -11.60 -8.60
CA GLU A 170 -19.22 -10.67 -9.75
C GLU A 170 -17.83 -10.32 -10.25
N ARG A 171 -16.82 -10.35 -9.37
CA ARG A 171 -15.46 -9.89 -9.68
C ARG A 171 -14.49 -11.05 -9.88
N LYS A 172 -13.92 -11.15 -11.09
CA LYS A 172 -12.76 -12.03 -11.31
C LYS A 172 -11.55 -11.39 -10.63
N ARG A 173 -10.95 -12.13 -9.70
CA ARG A 173 -9.65 -11.77 -9.11
C ARG A 173 -8.57 -12.08 -10.14
N ILE A 174 -7.76 -11.08 -10.45
CA ILE A 174 -6.58 -11.19 -11.29
C ILE A 174 -5.39 -10.95 -10.37
N LEU A 175 -4.53 -11.95 -10.18
CA LEU A 175 -3.31 -11.76 -9.41
C LEU A 175 -2.26 -11.11 -10.31
N ALA A 176 -1.77 -9.94 -9.91
CA ALA A 176 -0.85 -9.15 -10.69
C ALA A 176 0.58 -9.73 -10.71
N PRO A 177 1.38 -9.39 -11.74
CA PRO A 177 2.83 -9.41 -11.60
C PRO A 177 3.30 -8.41 -10.53
N LEU A 178 4.46 -8.65 -9.95
CA LEU A 178 5.10 -7.75 -8.99
C LEU A 178 5.52 -6.45 -9.70
N THR A 179 5.06 -5.31 -9.16
CA THR A 179 5.38 -3.98 -9.71
C THR A 179 5.80 -2.97 -8.64
N ASN A 180 5.90 -3.38 -7.38
CA ASN A 180 6.27 -2.47 -6.30
C ASN A 180 7.11 -3.18 -5.23
N TRP A 181 7.92 -2.38 -4.56
CA TRP A 181 8.65 -2.74 -3.36
C TRP A 181 8.00 -2.07 -2.16
N HIS A 182 7.72 -2.85 -1.12
CA HIS A 182 7.09 -2.36 0.10
C HIS A 182 8.11 -2.37 1.24
N PHE A 183 8.27 -1.21 1.89
CA PHE A 183 9.25 -0.96 2.94
C PHE A 183 8.54 -0.69 4.26
N PRO A 184 8.00 -1.72 4.93
CA PRO A 184 7.08 -1.53 6.05
C PRO A 184 7.66 -0.72 7.21
N HIS A 185 8.97 -0.81 7.43
CA HIS A 185 9.67 -0.19 8.56
C HIS A 185 10.09 1.26 8.33
N ILE A 186 9.73 1.86 7.19
CA ILE A 186 9.84 3.32 7.06
C ILE A 186 8.79 4.07 7.88
N LYS A 187 7.68 3.38 8.23
CA LYS A 187 6.68 3.93 9.13
C LYS A 187 7.23 3.88 10.56
N ASN A 188 7.45 5.05 11.16
CA ASN A 188 8.00 5.22 12.51
C ASN A 188 7.28 4.40 13.60
N GLN A 189 6.00 4.10 13.40
CA GLN A 189 5.20 3.29 14.32
C GLN A 189 5.54 1.77 14.34
N ARG A 190 6.38 1.28 13.42
CA ARG A 190 6.73 -0.15 13.33
C ARG A 190 8.15 -0.41 13.86
N SER A 191 8.27 -1.27 14.87
CA SER A 191 9.56 -1.75 15.35
C SER A 191 10.21 -2.69 14.33
N PHE A 192 11.51 -2.54 14.09
CA PHE A 192 12.30 -3.49 13.30
C PHE A 192 12.82 -4.61 14.19
N ASN A 193 12.55 -5.86 13.82
CA ASN A 193 13.08 -7.05 14.49
C ASN A 193 14.04 -7.78 13.55
N PRO A 194 15.38 -7.65 13.70
CA PRO A 194 16.36 -8.23 12.78
C PRO A 194 16.20 -9.75 12.55
N THR A 195 15.63 -10.48 13.53
CA THR A 195 15.46 -11.93 13.43
C THR A 195 14.43 -12.35 12.36
N GLU A 196 13.52 -11.46 11.98
CA GLU A 196 12.50 -11.70 10.95
C GLU A 196 13.00 -11.48 9.51
N TRP A 197 14.22 -10.96 9.37
CA TRP A 197 14.78 -10.54 8.10
C TRP A 197 16.05 -11.33 7.76
N MET A 198 16.29 -11.54 6.47
CA MET A 198 17.53 -12.13 5.94
C MET A 198 18.02 -11.32 4.76
N LEU A 199 19.31 -11.42 4.44
CA LEU A 199 19.85 -10.78 3.24
C LEU A 199 19.12 -11.33 2.01
N MET A 200 18.83 -10.43 1.07
CA MET A 200 18.07 -10.78 -0.12
C MET A 200 18.84 -11.78 -1.00
N GLN A 201 20.16 -11.61 -1.17
CA GLN A 201 21.07 -12.57 -1.79
C GLN A 201 21.02 -14.00 -1.21
N ASP A 202 20.66 -14.16 0.06
CA ASP A 202 20.61 -15.46 0.73
C ASP A 202 19.24 -16.15 0.56
N PHE A 203 18.26 -15.46 -0.04
CA PHE A 203 16.90 -15.95 -0.22
C PHE A 203 16.76 -16.78 -1.50
N ASP A 204 16.28 -18.02 -1.37
CA ASP A 204 16.03 -18.90 -2.53
C ASP A 204 14.71 -18.53 -3.23
N PHE A 205 14.79 -17.50 -4.09
CA PHE A 205 13.66 -17.05 -4.91
C PHE A 205 13.09 -18.14 -5.80
N GLN A 206 13.96 -18.97 -6.39
CA GLN A 206 13.53 -20.00 -7.33
C GLN A 206 12.70 -21.08 -6.64
N LYS A 207 13.10 -21.51 -5.44
CA LYS A 207 12.28 -22.39 -4.60
C LYS A 207 10.98 -21.72 -4.21
N TYR A 208 11.04 -20.48 -3.71
CA TYR A 208 9.84 -19.76 -3.29
C TYR A 208 8.83 -19.63 -4.43
N PHE A 209 9.27 -19.27 -5.64
CA PHE A 209 8.40 -19.11 -6.80
C PHE A 209 7.74 -20.42 -7.24
N ARG A 210 8.47 -21.55 -7.16
CA ARG A 210 7.90 -22.88 -7.42
C ARG A 210 6.81 -23.26 -6.43
N GLU A 211 7.04 -22.99 -5.15
CA GLU A 211 6.09 -23.34 -4.08
C GLU A 211 4.83 -22.46 -4.10
N HIS A 212 4.92 -21.24 -4.65
CA HIS A 212 3.85 -20.22 -4.58
C HIS A 212 3.28 -19.80 -5.95
N ASN A 213 3.65 -20.48 -7.05
CA ASN A 213 3.21 -20.18 -8.42
C ASN A 213 3.46 -18.71 -8.82
N MET A 214 4.72 -18.27 -8.73
CA MET A 214 5.13 -16.89 -8.99
C MET A 214 6.16 -16.72 -10.13
N GLN A 215 6.57 -17.80 -10.78
CA GLN A 215 7.67 -17.81 -11.75
C GLN A 215 7.50 -16.79 -12.88
N ASP A 216 6.28 -16.64 -13.42
CA ASP A 216 5.99 -15.71 -14.52
C ASP A 216 5.45 -14.36 -14.04
N ARG A 217 5.44 -14.13 -12.73
CA ARG A 217 4.84 -12.94 -12.08
C ARG A 217 5.87 -12.07 -11.40
N VAL A 218 7.14 -12.46 -11.38
CA VAL A 218 8.24 -11.66 -10.85
C VAL A 218 9.31 -11.57 -11.92
N ALA A 219 9.49 -10.39 -12.51
CA ALA A 219 10.58 -10.16 -13.45
C ALA A 219 11.90 -9.97 -12.71
N ASP A 220 13.01 -10.40 -13.31
CA ASP A 220 14.35 -10.34 -12.70
C ASP A 220 14.73 -8.93 -12.22
N GLU A 221 14.38 -7.88 -12.97
CA GLU A 221 14.65 -6.48 -12.57
C GLU A 221 13.95 -6.06 -11.26
N MET A 222 12.89 -6.76 -10.84
CA MET A 222 12.26 -6.52 -9.54
C MET A 222 13.07 -7.08 -8.37
N LEU A 223 14.08 -7.91 -8.67
CA LEU A 223 15.00 -8.53 -7.73
C LEU A 223 16.43 -7.96 -7.84
N ASP A 224 16.62 -6.90 -8.62
CA ASP A 224 17.92 -6.21 -8.73
C ASP A 224 18.16 -5.39 -7.45
N GLU A 225 19.08 -5.85 -6.60
CA GLU A 225 19.41 -5.21 -5.33
C GLU A 225 19.94 -3.78 -5.50
N GLU A 226 20.74 -3.51 -6.53
CA GLU A 226 21.27 -2.17 -6.79
C GLU A 226 20.12 -1.21 -7.16
N PHE A 227 19.21 -1.69 -8.01
CA PHE A 227 18.02 -0.92 -8.38
C PHE A 227 17.14 -0.63 -7.16
N ILE A 228 16.92 -1.63 -6.31
CA ILE A 228 16.12 -1.51 -5.08
C ILE A 228 16.75 -0.49 -4.12
N LEU A 229 18.05 -0.60 -3.86
CA LEU A 229 18.77 0.31 -2.95
C LEU A 229 18.74 1.75 -3.45
N ARG A 230 19.00 1.96 -4.74
CA ARG A 230 18.88 3.28 -5.37
C ARG A 230 17.46 3.84 -5.24
N SER A 231 16.46 2.98 -5.40
CA SER A 231 15.05 3.38 -5.27
C SER A 231 14.72 3.75 -3.82
N PHE A 232 15.15 2.95 -2.85
CA PHE A 232 14.95 3.17 -1.41
C PHE A 232 15.56 4.49 -0.93
N ASN A 233 16.73 4.87 -1.45
CA ASN A 233 17.40 6.11 -1.07
C ASN A 233 16.63 7.40 -1.47
N ASN A 234 15.54 7.28 -2.22
CA ASN A 234 14.63 8.41 -2.48
C ASN A 234 13.70 8.73 -1.31
N PHE A 235 13.66 7.89 -0.28
CA PHE A 235 12.93 8.18 0.94
C PHE A 235 13.64 9.22 1.81
N ASN A 236 12.84 9.97 2.59
CA ASN A 236 13.35 10.92 3.56
C ASN A 236 13.81 10.25 4.86
N LEU A 237 14.90 9.51 4.81
CA LEU A 237 15.35 8.72 5.96
C LEU A 237 15.80 9.59 7.16
N GLN A 238 16.11 10.87 6.91
CA GLN A 238 16.57 11.81 7.93
C GLN A 238 15.44 12.66 8.53
N GLY A 239 14.21 12.56 8.01
CA GLY A 239 13.07 13.36 8.51
C GLY A 239 13.19 14.87 8.25
N ASN A 240 14.06 15.29 7.34
CA ASN A 240 14.24 16.70 7.00
C ASN A 240 12.97 17.26 6.33
N GLN A 241 12.68 18.55 6.48
CA GLN A 241 11.56 19.15 5.75
C GLN A 241 11.80 19.01 4.24
N LEU A 242 10.95 18.22 3.57
CA LEU A 242 10.99 18.08 2.12
C LEU A 242 10.00 19.06 1.50
N LEU A 243 10.46 19.82 0.51
CA LEU A 243 9.59 20.49 -0.44
C LEU A 243 9.52 19.63 -1.73
N PRO A 244 8.33 19.42 -2.33
CA PRO A 244 8.13 18.48 -3.44
C PRO A 244 8.75 18.88 -4.78
#